data_AF-B1HXH1-F1
#
_entry.id   AF-B1HXH1-F1
#
_cell.length_a   1.000
_cell.length_b   1.000
_cell.length_c   1.000
_cell.angle_alpha   90.00
_cell.angle_beta   90.00
_cell.angle_gamma   90.00
#
_symmetry.space_group_name_H-M   'P 1'
#
loop_
_entity.id
_entity.type
_entity.pdbx_description
1 polymer ?
#
loop_
_entity_poly.entity_id
_entity_poly.type
_entity_poly.pdbx_seq_one_letter_code
_entity_poly.pdbx_strand_id
1 'polypeptide(L)'
;MADWTNNDEIETMLLSTKDKIVDVTARLSDNASIETAIPIEDMHDMEVAPTAQAIQKPETKLVVTNVKEMTDAMYAYYSSFSPKFEIQYKGNTQRIEQIVEEAYNNAIERDDYVYGHISKHSIRFEYGRNQATIFGEQSYLMTPEQAAYVEMNVQEIIAKISNKSMSDVEKVRAVNDYIVANTAYTDQTNSSPHSAYTVLAEQGGVCQGYALLAHSMLQKLGIETKYIVGYVGQEGHAWNLVKLGGQWYHLDTTWNDPVPDRKGAIRYQYFLVDDRTMAKDHSWIAEDYPKATSTLYSYYHDIDFPAQVDDQLYFSNISDDNKLYVLDMKTGKTKRVTNSRVQYVVYADGWLYYSNYSRGAYLTKIRPDGSGEQPLNREETKDLFVKDGYLYFTTNELKKMAL
;
A
#
# COMPACT_ATOMS: atom_id res chain seq x y z
N MET A 1 -13.68 -27.47 29.53
CA MET A 1 -13.96 -28.08 28.22
C MET A 1 -15.33 -27.64 27.79
N ALA A 2 -15.39 -26.87 26.71
CA ALA A 2 -16.61 -26.62 25.95
C ALA A 2 -16.15 -26.31 24.54
N ASP A 3 -16.09 -27.36 23.71
CA ASP A 3 -15.94 -27.30 22.26
C ASP A 3 -17.30 -26.99 21.66
N TRP A 4 -17.35 -26.04 20.73
CA TRP A 4 -18.45 -25.88 19.78
C TRP A 4 -17.87 -25.64 18.39
N THR A 5 -17.92 -26.67 17.56
CA THR A 5 -17.78 -26.63 16.10
C THR A 5 -19.17 -26.68 15.48
N ASN A 6 -19.44 -25.90 14.43
CA ASN A 6 -20.27 -26.39 13.34
C ASN A 6 -19.94 -25.72 12.01
N ASN A 7 -20.18 -26.50 10.96
CA ASN A 7 -19.64 -26.44 9.61
C ASN A 7 -20.68 -25.91 8.58
N ASP A 8 -20.20 -25.75 7.34
CA ASP A 8 -20.90 -25.84 6.05
C ASP A 8 -21.40 -24.56 5.33
N GLU A 9 -20.56 -24.16 4.35
CA GLU A 9 -20.80 -24.07 2.90
C GLU A 9 -22.04 -23.37 2.31
N ILE A 10 -21.80 -22.42 1.39
CA ILE A 10 -22.77 -21.92 0.41
C ILE A 10 -22.15 -21.99 -1.00
N GLU A 11 -22.81 -22.74 -1.87
CA GLU A 11 -22.54 -22.90 -3.30
C GLU A 11 -23.09 -21.75 -4.17
N THR A 12 -22.24 -21.35 -5.13
CA THR A 12 -22.46 -20.92 -6.54
C THR A 12 -23.83 -20.42 -7.04
N MET A 13 -23.79 -19.24 -7.70
CA MET A 13 -24.46 -19.00 -9.00
C MET A 13 -23.69 -17.94 -9.80
N LEU A 14 -23.48 -18.15 -11.10
CA LEU A 14 -23.58 -17.08 -12.11
C LEU A 14 -23.81 -17.68 -13.51
N LEU A 15 -24.80 -17.09 -14.19
CA LEU A 15 -25.50 -17.56 -15.37
C LEU A 15 -24.74 -17.29 -16.68
N SER A 16 -24.91 -18.22 -17.62
CA SER A 16 -24.55 -18.09 -19.03
C SER A 16 -25.61 -17.30 -19.81
N THR A 17 -25.18 -16.32 -20.60
CA THR A 17 -25.90 -15.90 -21.81
C THR A 17 -24.89 -15.54 -22.90
N LYS A 18 -24.85 -16.39 -23.93
CA LYS A 18 -24.19 -16.13 -25.22
C LYS A 18 -25.16 -15.34 -26.09
N ASP A 19 -24.69 -14.25 -26.69
CA ASP A 19 -25.26 -13.80 -27.96
C ASP A 19 -24.21 -13.11 -28.85
N LYS A 20 -24.09 -13.69 -30.05
CA LYS A 20 -23.81 -13.11 -31.37
C LYS A 20 -22.66 -12.10 -31.53
N ILE A 21 -21.54 -12.62 -32.03
CA ILE A 21 -20.50 -11.86 -32.72
C ILE A 21 -21.04 -11.37 -34.06
N VAL A 22 -21.04 -10.05 -34.25
CA VAL A 22 -21.12 -9.40 -35.57
C VAL A 22 -19.68 -9.14 -36.01
N ASP A 23 -19.32 -9.75 -37.13
CA ASP A 23 -18.03 -9.58 -37.79
C ASP A 23 -17.93 -8.15 -38.38
N VAL A 24 -16.96 -7.38 -37.90
CA VAL A 24 -16.54 -6.13 -38.53
C VAL A 24 -15.03 -6.18 -38.65
N THR A 25 -14.54 -6.74 -39.75
CA THR A 25 -13.17 -6.53 -40.25
C THR A 25 -12.88 -5.03 -40.27
N ALA A 26 -12.12 -4.55 -39.29
CA ALA A 26 -11.55 -3.22 -39.28
C ALA A 26 -10.13 -3.28 -39.85
N ARG A 27 -9.93 -2.54 -40.94
CA ARG A 27 -8.64 -2.37 -41.62
C ARG A 27 -7.59 -1.86 -40.62
N LEU A 28 -6.50 -2.61 -40.52
CA LEU A 28 -5.25 -2.22 -39.87
C LEU A 28 -4.75 -0.93 -40.52
N SER A 29 -4.38 0.07 -39.73
CA SER A 29 -3.62 1.22 -40.22
C SER A 29 -2.16 0.78 -40.39
N ASP A 30 -1.64 0.93 -41.60
CA ASP A 30 -0.23 0.71 -41.93
C ASP A 30 0.66 1.61 -41.07
N ASN A 31 1.30 1.06 -40.02
CA ASN A 31 2.64 1.44 -39.51
C ASN A 31 3.04 0.85 -38.14
N ALA A 32 2.41 -0.23 -37.66
CA ALA A 32 3.02 -1.05 -36.61
C ALA A 32 2.55 -2.51 -36.71
N SER A 33 3.48 -3.46 -36.72
CA SER A 33 3.15 -4.89 -36.68
C SER A 33 2.70 -5.26 -35.26
N ILE A 34 1.38 -5.43 -35.09
CA ILE A 34 0.78 -5.96 -33.86
C ILE A 34 0.81 -7.49 -33.94
N GLU A 35 1.34 -8.13 -32.91
CA GLU A 35 1.53 -9.57 -32.82
C GLU A 35 0.88 -10.11 -31.54
N THR A 36 0.39 -11.35 -31.55
CA THR A 36 -0.02 -12.05 -30.33
C THR A 36 1.21 -12.26 -29.44
N ALA A 37 1.08 -11.97 -28.14
CA ALA A 37 2.14 -12.12 -27.16
C ALA A 37 1.89 -13.35 -26.29
N ILE A 38 2.96 -14.02 -25.90
CA ILE A 38 2.93 -15.04 -24.84
C ILE A 38 2.85 -14.28 -23.51
N PRO A 39 2.03 -14.74 -22.54
CA PRO A 39 2.01 -14.19 -21.19
C PRO A 39 3.44 -14.07 -20.66
N ILE A 40 3.78 -12.89 -20.16
CA ILE A 40 5.09 -12.64 -19.60
C ILE A 40 5.10 -13.29 -18.21
N GLU A 41 5.70 -14.47 -18.08
CA GLU A 41 6.12 -14.96 -16.77
C GLU A 41 7.23 -14.03 -16.28
N ASP A 42 6.85 -13.09 -15.44
CA ASP A 42 7.81 -12.20 -14.80
C ASP A 42 8.48 -12.91 -13.64
N MET A 43 9.57 -13.61 -13.94
CA MET A 43 10.69 -13.69 -13.01
C MET A 43 11.30 -12.29 -12.93
N HIS A 44 10.89 -11.48 -11.95
CA HIS A 44 11.50 -10.18 -11.70
C HIS A 44 11.96 -10.07 -10.25
N ASP A 45 13.17 -10.60 -10.06
CA ASP A 45 14.35 -9.93 -9.49
C ASP A 45 14.20 -8.41 -9.23
N MET A 46 13.50 -8.04 -8.18
CA MET A 46 14.26 -7.37 -7.14
C MET A 46 14.83 -8.49 -6.30
N GLU A 47 16.14 -8.77 -6.38
CA GLU A 47 16.81 -9.64 -5.42
C GLU A 47 16.69 -8.98 -4.04
N VAL A 48 15.56 -9.24 -3.39
CA VAL A 48 15.31 -8.93 -1.99
C VAL A 48 16.23 -9.88 -1.21
N ALA A 49 17.10 -9.35 -0.37
CA ALA A 49 18.19 -10.16 0.16
C ALA A 49 17.65 -11.42 0.89
N PRO A 50 18.10 -12.64 0.50
CA PRO A 50 17.37 -13.88 0.74
C PRO A 50 17.32 -14.31 2.21
N THR A 51 18.14 -13.71 3.08
CA THR A 51 18.20 -14.03 4.50
C THR A 51 18.62 -12.82 5.34
N ALA A 52 17.77 -12.39 6.27
CA ALA A 52 18.12 -11.46 7.33
C ALA A 52 18.33 -12.21 8.66
N GLN A 53 19.31 -11.79 9.46
CA GLN A 53 19.45 -12.29 10.83
C GLN A 53 18.37 -11.66 11.72
N ALA A 54 17.76 -12.46 12.59
CA ALA A 54 16.76 -12.00 13.54
C ALA A 54 17.18 -10.73 14.29
N ILE A 55 16.23 -9.81 14.49
CA ILE A 55 16.45 -8.66 15.36
C ILE A 55 16.81 -9.17 16.77
N GLN A 56 17.94 -8.72 17.29
CA GLN A 56 18.41 -9.18 18.59
C GLN A 56 17.50 -8.65 19.69
N LYS A 57 16.87 -9.57 20.42
CA LYS A 57 16.21 -9.27 21.69
C LYS A 57 17.23 -8.92 22.77
N PRO A 58 16.84 -8.24 23.85
CA PRO A 58 17.70 -8.03 25.02
C PRO A 58 18.30 -9.35 25.53
N GLU A 59 19.64 -9.45 25.54
CA GLU A 59 20.38 -10.68 25.91
C GLU A 59 20.36 -10.97 27.42
N THR A 60 20.17 -9.95 28.26
CA THR A 60 20.16 -10.05 29.72
C THR A 60 18.77 -9.86 30.31
N LYS A 61 18.45 -10.58 31.38
CA LYS A 61 17.26 -10.31 32.20
C LYS A 61 17.29 -8.85 32.69
N LEU A 62 16.42 -8.02 32.13
CA LEU A 62 16.37 -6.60 32.45
C LEU A 62 15.85 -6.41 33.88
N VAL A 63 16.56 -5.58 34.65
CA VAL A 63 16.17 -5.21 36.02
C VAL A 63 15.71 -3.76 36.01
N VAL A 64 14.48 -3.52 36.42
CA VAL A 64 13.81 -2.22 36.40
C VAL A 64 13.31 -1.85 37.78
N THR A 65 13.13 -0.55 38.05
CA THR A 65 12.78 -0.04 39.39
C THR A 65 11.56 0.89 39.39
N ASN A 66 11.08 1.30 38.21
CA ASN A 66 9.99 2.24 38.04
C ASN A 66 9.24 2.00 36.72
N VAL A 67 8.09 2.66 36.54
CA VAL A 67 7.24 2.53 35.34
C VAL A 67 8.01 2.83 34.07
N LYS A 68 8.78 3.93 34.03
CA LYS A 68 9.53 4.33 32.83
C LYS A 68 10.52 3.25 32.38
N GLU A 69 11.32 2.73 33.30
CA GLU A 69 12.27 1.65 33.01
C GLU A 69 11.55 0.37 32.56
N MET A 70 10.38 0.06 33.16
CA MET A 70 9.56 -1.07 32.73
C MET A 70 9.00 -0.86 31.31
N THR A 71 8.54 0.35 30.97
CA THR A 71 8.13 0.72 29.62
C THR A 71 9.28 0.56 28.62
N ASP A 72 10.47 1.08 28.96
CA ASP A 72 11.66 0.97 28.11
C ASP A 72 12.03 -0.50 27.86
N ALA A 73 11.94 -1.34 28.89
CA ALA A 73 12.20 -2.78 28.81
C ALA A 73 11.15 -3.52 27.96
N MET A 74 9.86 -3.27 28.19
CA MET A 74 8.77 -3.87 27.39
C MET A 74 8.90 -3.47 25.92
N TYR A 75 9.12 -2.19 25.64
CA TYR A 75 9.31 -1.69 24.28
C TYR A 75 10.50 -2.35 23.58
N ALA A 76 11.63 -2.55 24.28
CA ALA A 76 12.79 -3.25 23.71
C ALA A 76 12.46 -4.70 23.30
N TYR A 77 11.62 -5.41 24.06
CA TYR A 77 11.16 -6.74 23.66
C TYR A 77 10.16 -6.68 22.49
N TYR A 78 9.20 -5.77 22.51
CA TYR A 78 8.20 -5.62 21.45
C TYR A 78 8.82 -5.23 20.11
N SER A 79 9.72 -4.24 20.10
CA SER A 79 10.45 -3.81 18.89
C SER A 79 11.39 -4.87 18.31
N SER A 80 11.80 -5.85 19.12
CA SER A 80 12.54 -7.04 18.65
C SER A 80 11.64 -8.18 18.15
N PHE A 81 10.31 -8.00 18.17
CA PHE A 81 9.32 -9.03 17.83
C PHE A 81 9.50 -10.32 18.66
N SER A 82 10.04 -10.20 19.89
CA SER A 82 10.29 -11.34 20.75
C SER A 82 8.96 -11.91 21.25
N PRO A 83 8.65 -13.20 21.05
CA PRO A 83 7.38 -13.79 21.45
C PRO A 83 7.26 -14.00 22.96
N LYS A 84 8.38 -13.89 23.68
CA LYS A 84 8.44 -14.02 25.14
C LYS A 84 9.40 -13.01 25.73
N PHE A 85 9.09 -12.53 26.92
CA PHE A 85 10.01 -11.74 27.72
C PHE A 85 9.91 -12.03 29.22
N GLU A 86 10.97 -11.71 29.93
CA GLU A 86 11.04 -11.73 31.39
C GLU A 86 11.72 -10.45 31.89
N ILE A 87 11.04 -9.71 32.75
CA ILE A 87 11.53 -8.47 33.35
C ILE A 87 11.51 -8.60 34.87
N GLN A 88 12.61 -8.24 35.53
CA GLN A 88 12.74 -8.23 36.97
C GLN A 88 12.46 -6.83 37.51
N TYR A 89 11.44 -6.66 38.33
CA TYR A 89 11.13 -5.39 39.00
C TYR A 89 11.64 -5.41 40.44
N LYS A 90 12.37 -4.36 40.84
CA LYS A 90 12.84 -4.13 42.21
C LYS A 90 12.21 -2.86 42.76
N GLY A 91 11.30 -3.02 43.72
CA GLY A 91 10.58 -1.90 44.33
C GLY A 91 9.33 -2.38 45.06
N ASN A 92 8.63 -1.46 45.73
CA ASN A 92 7.36 -1.78 46.37
C ASN A 92 6.35 -2.27 45.32
N THR A 93 5.72 -3.42 45.58
CA THR A 93 4.78 -4.10 44.66
C THR A 93 3.32 -3.87 45.00
N GLN A 94 2.99 -3.02 45.98
CA GLN A 94 1.59 -2.69 46.34
C GLN A 94 0.75 -2.23 45.14
N ARG A 95 1.38 -1.65 44.12
CA ARG A 95 0.73 -1.15 42.89
C ARG A 95 1.25 -1.85 41.64
N ILE A 96 1.75 -3.08 41.75
CA ILE A 96 2.45 -3.74 40.63
C ILE A 96 1.57 -3.89 39.38
N GLU A 97 0.28 -4.20 39.55
CA GLU A 97 -0.68 -4.30 38.44
C GLU A 97 -0.78 -3.00 37.65
N GLN A 98 -0.97 -1.86 38.35
CA GLN A 98 -1.04 -0.53 37.74
C GLN A 98 0.28 -0.14 37.08
N ILE A 99 1.42 -0.47 37.70
CA ILE A 99 2.75 -0.20 37.14
C ILE A 99 2.93 -0.96 35.82
N VAL A 100 2.53 -2.23 35.78
CA VAL A 100 2.62 -3.09 34.60
C VAL A 100 1.67 -2.63 33.50
N GLU A 101 0.43 -2.28 33.84
CA GLU A 101 -0.57 -1.78 32.90
C GLU A 101 -0.16 -0.44 32.30
N GLU A 102 0.27 0.52 33.13
CA GLU A 102 0.79 1.81 32.68
C GLU A 102 2.04 1.62 31.81
N ALA A 103 2.95 0.72 32.20
CA ALA A 103 4.13 0.44 31.42
C ALA A 103 3.82 -0.18 30.06
N TYR A 104 2.82 -1.07 30.00
CA TYR A 104 2.35 -1.69 28.77
C TYR A 104 1.72 -0.66 27.83
N ASN A 105 0.75 0.13 28.31
CA ASN A 105 0.08 1.16 27.52
C ASN A 105 1.09 2.17 26.96
N ASN A 106 1.99 2.65 27.82
CA ASN A 106 3.07 3.55 27.39
C ASN A 106 4.06 2.90 26.41
N ALA A 107 4.17 1.57 26.36
CA ALA A 107 5.09 0.88 25.46
C ALA A 107 4.46 0.69 24.07
N ILE A 108 3.16 0.35 24.00
CA ILE A 108 2.45 0.19 22.74
C ILE A 108 2.16 1.53 22.05
N GLU A 109 1.99 2.62 22.81
CA GLU A 109 1.79 3.97 22.26
C GLU A 109 3.06 4.58 21.64
N ARG A 110 4.24 4.04 21.96
CA ARG A 110 5.51 4.55 21.41
C ARG A 110 5.67 4.29 19.93
N ASP A 111 5.10 3.18 19.46
CA ASP A 111 5.41 2.61 18.16
C ASP A 111 4.21 1.80 17.68
N ASP A 112 3.34 2.51 16.97
CA ASP A 112 2.13 1.98 16.37
C ASP A 112 2.42 0.98 15.24
N TYR A 113 3.63 0.97 14.65
CA TYR A 113 4.06 -0.11 13.75
C TYR A 113 4.21 -1.43 14.50
N VAL A 114 4.91 -1.42 15.64
CA VAL A 114 5.07 -2.62 16.46
C VAL A 114 3.72 -3.09 16.99
N TYR A 115 2.91 -2.17 17.52
CA TYR A 115 1.57 -2.48 18.01
C TYR A 115 0.68 -3.08 16.93
N GLY A 116 0.70 -2.51 15.71
CA GLY A 116 -0.09 -3.02 14.58
C GLY A 116 0.31 -4.42 14.12
N HIS A 117 1.45 -4.95 14.58
CA HIS A 117 1.86 -6.34 14.34
C HIS A 117 1.57 -7.29 15.50
N ILE A 118 1.09 -6.82 16.66
CA ILE A 118 0.75 -7.70 17.79
C ILE A 118 -0.65 -8.29 17.54
N SER A 119 -0.73 -9.62 17.42
CA SER A 119 -2.00 -10.32 17.22
C SER A 119 -2.61 -10.84 18.52
N LYS A 120 -1.76 -11.21 19.49
CA LYS A 120 -2.15 -11.66 20.83
C LYS A 120 -1.10 -11.24 21.84
N HIS A 121 -1.53 -10.88 23.04
CA HIS A 121 -0.61 -10.65 24.16
C HIS A 121 -1.18 -11.22 25.47
N SER A 122 -0.28 -11.66 26.34
CA SER A 122 -0.57 -12.03 27.72
C SER A 122 0.57 -11.56 28.60
N ILE A 123 0.23 -10.97 29.74
CA ILE A 123 1.20 -10.59 30.77
C ILE A 123 0.78 -11.27 32.06
N ARG A 124 1.72 -11.98 32.68
CA ARG A 124 1.58 -12.54 34.02
C ARG A 124 2.72 -12.02 34.89
N PHE A 125 2.49 -11.89 36.19
CA PHE A 125 3.54 -11.47 37.11
C PHE A 125 3.47 -12.24 38.43
N GLU A 126 4.65 -12.50 38.99
CA GLU A 126 4.84 -13.13 40.29
C GLU A 126 5.54 -12.12 41.19
N TYR A 127 5.06 -11.89 42.41
CA TYR A 127 5.58 -10.81 43.25
C TYR A 127 5.64 -11.14 44.74
N GLY A 128 6.70 -10.65 45.39
CA GLY A 128 6.84 -10.53 46.84
C GLY A 128 6.71 -9.07 47.26
N ARG A 129 7.04 -8.74 48.52
CA ARG A 129 6.84 -7.38 49.07
C ARG A 129 7.60 -6.28 48.30
N ASN A 130 8.84 -6.55 47.88
CA ASN A 130 9.75 -5.55 47.31
C ASN A 130 10.34 -5.96 45.94
N GLN A 131 9.79 -6.99 45.30
CA GLN A 131 10.26 -7.46 44.00
C GLN A 131 9.15 -8.19 43.25
N ALA A 132 9.18 -8.12 41.93
CA ALA A 132 8.30 -8.90 41.06
C ALA A 132 9.08 -9.41 39.84
N THR A 133 8.60 -10.50 39.25
CA THR A 133 9.02 -10.97 37.93
C THR A 133 7.81 -10.90 37.00
N ILE A 134 7.97 -10.18 35.90
CA ILE A 134 6.94 -9.95 34.89
C ILE A 134 7.30 -10.83 33.70
N PHE A 135 6.36 -11.66 33.27
CA PHE A 135 6.49 -12.52 32.10
C PHE A 135 5.48 -12.08 31.05
N GLY A 136 5.96 -11.88 29.83
CA GLY A 136 5.10 -11.63 28.68
C GLY A 136 5.16 -12.79 27.70
N GLU A 137 4.02 -13.13 27.12
CA GLU A 137 3.91 -13.96 25.93
C GLU A 137 3.11 -13.20 24.85
N GLN A 138 3.66 -13.11 23.64
CA GLN A 138 3.06 -12.39 22.51
C GLN A 138 3.09 -13.25 21.25
N SER A 139 2.10 -13.05 20.40
CA SER A 139 2.12 -13.48 19.02
C SER A 139 2.13 -12.25 18.13
N TYR A 140 2.93 -12.30 17.07
CA TYR A 140 3.01 -11.24 16.07
C TYR A 140 2.56 -11.77 14.71
N LEU A 141 2.25 -10.84 13.80
CA LEU A 141 1.97 -11.14 12.40
C LEU A 141 3.23 -11.55 11.62
N MET A 142 4.42 -11.34 12.20
CA MET A 142 5.72 -11.72 11.61
C MET A 142 6.69 -12.27 12.65
N THR A 143 7.66 -13.08 12.23
CA THR A 143 8.76 -13.55 13.08
C THR A 143 9.86 -12.47 13.22
N PRO A 144 10.78 -12.58 14.20
CA PRO A 144 11.95 -11.69 14.30
C PRO A 144 12.82 -11.66 13.03
N GLU A 145 12.94 -12.79 12.33
CA GLU A 145 13.68 -12.89 11.06
C GLU A 145 12.95 -12.16 9.93
N GLN A 146 11.62 -12.31 9.85
CA GLN A 146 10.79 -11.58 8.90
C GLN A 146 10.82 -10.07 9.17
N ALA A 147 10.81 -9.66 10.45
CA ALA A 147 10.94 -8.26 10.83
C ALA A 147 12.30 -7.66 10.40
N ALA A 148 13.40 -8.41 10.59
CA ALA A 148 14.72 -8.01 10.12
C ALA A 148 14.80 -7.95 8.58
N TYR A 149 14.12 -8.85 7.89
CA TYR A 149 14.00 -8.84 6.43
C TYR A 149 13.29 -7.58 5.96
N VAL A 150 12.15 -7.21 6.58
CA VAL A 150 11.44 -5.97 6.25
C VAL A 150 12.35 -4.77 6.48
N GLU A 151 13.00 -4.69 7.64
CA GLU A 151 13.90 -3.59 7.99
C GLU A 151 14.99 -3.36 6.93
N MET A 152 15.71 -4.41 6.56
CA MET A 152 16.81 -4.34 5.58
C MET A 152 16.31 -3.95 4.19
N ASN A 153 15.25 -4.62 3.70
CA ASN A 153 14.79 -4.41 2.33
C ASN A 153 14.06 -3.09 2.15
N VAL A 154 13.32 -2.63 3.16
CA VAL A 154 12.75 -1.27 3.15
C VAL A 154 13.85 -0.23 3.01
N GLN A 155 14.98 -0.36 3.72
CA GLN A 155 16.10 0.58 3.56
C GLN A 155 16.66 0.60 2.13
N GLU A 156 16.83 -0.58 1.51
CA GLU A 156 17.31 -0.69 0.13
C GLU A 156 16.31 -0.10 -0.88
N ILE A 157 15.03 -0.35 -0.70
CA ILE A 157 13.97 0.18 -1.55
C ILE A 157 13.92 1.69 -1.45
N ILE A 158 13.90 2.24 -0.23
CA ILE A 158 13.90 3.69 0.00
C ILE A 158 15.09 4.35 -0.69
N ALA A 159 16.28 3.74 -0.64
CA ALA A 159 17.46 4.27 -1.32
C ALA A 159 17.33 4.30 -2.85
N LYS A 160 16.47 3.45 -3.44
CA LYS A 160 16.18 3.39 -4.88
C LYS A 160 15.07 4.36 -5.29
N ILE A 161 14.00 4.44 -4.50
CA ILE A 161 12.79 5.21 -4.85
C ILE A 161 12.82 6.66 -4.35
N SER A 162 13.81 7.02 -3.53
CA SER A 162 13.91 8.35 -2.94
C SER A 162 15.30 8.94 -2.99
N ASN A 163 15.39 10.27 -2.93
CA ASN A 163 16.65 11.00 -2.76
C ASN A 163 16.46 12.25 -1.90
N LYS A 164 17.58 12.86 -1.47
CA LYS A 164 17.57 14.00 -0.54
C LYS A 164 16.93 15.28 -1.09
N SER A 165 16.80 15.42 -2.41
CA SER A 165 16.18 16.60 -3.03
C SER A 165 14.66 16.50 -3.14
N MET A 166 14.08 15.32 -2.90
CA MET A 166 12.63 15.14 -2.94
C MET A 166 11.96 15.88 -1.78
N SER A 167 10.89 16.59 -2.11
CA SER A 167 9.92 17.11 -1.17
C SER A 167 9.17 15.98 -0.46
N ASP A 168 8.53 16.30 0.66
CA ASP A 168 7.81 15.29 1.45
C ASP A 168 6.63 14.68 0.68
N VAL A 169 5.93 15.45 -0.17
CA VAL A 169 4.87 14.91 -1.04
C VAL A 169 5.43 13.94 -2.08
N GLU A 170 6.61 14.20 -2.64
CA GLU A 170 7.26 13.30 -3.59
C GLU A 170 7.69 11.99 -2.91
N LYS A 171 8.20 12.06 -1.68
CA LYS A 171 8.53 10.89 -0.88
C LYS A 171 7.30 10.03 -0.59
N VAL A 172 6.19 10.66 -0.18
CA VAL A 172 4.94 9.95 0.11
C VAL A 172 4.37 9.31 -1.14
N ARG A 173 4.41 10.02 -2.28
CA ARG A 173 4.01 9.47 -3.58
C ARG A 173 4.86 8.26 -3.97
N ALA A 174 6.19 8.36 -3.85
CA ALA A 174 7.08 7.26 -4.19
C ALA A 174 6.79 5.99 -3.37
N VAL A 175 6.47 6.13 -2.07
CA VAL A 175 6.06 4.99 -1.24
C VAL A 175 4.71 4.41 -1.69
N ASN A 176 3.70 5.25 -1.89
CA ASN A 176 2.39 4.82 -2.38
C ASN A 176 2.53 4.05 -3.69
N ASP A 177 3.22 4.63 -4.66
CA ASP A 177 3.40 4.06 -6.01
C ASP A 177 4.17 2.76 -5.95
N TYR A 178 5.23 2.69 -5.12
CA TYR A 178 5.99 1.45 -4.95
C TYR A 178 5.12 0.32 -4.40
N ILE A 179 4.35 0.57 -3.34
CA ILE A 179 3.52 -0.48 -2.72
C ILE A 179 2.43 -0.91 -3.70
N VAL A 180 1.67 0.04 -4.25
CA VAL A 180 0.56 -0.25 -5.17
C VAL A 180 1.04 -0.96 -6.44
N ALA A 181 2.17 -0.57 -7.01
CA ALA A 181 2.66 -1.19 -8.24
C ALA A 181 3.23 -2.62 -8.06
N ASN A 182 3.55 -3.01 -6.82
CA ASN A 182 4.27 -4.26 -6.51
C ASN A 182 3.52 -5.15 -5.51
N THR A 183 2.23 -4.94 -5.29
CA THR A 183 1.44 -5.78 -4.39
C THR A 183 0.05 -6.01 -4.98
N ALA A 184 -0.44 -7.24 -4.86
CA ALA A 184 -1.82 -7.58 -5.16
C ALA A 184 -2.64 -7.68 -3.87
N TYR A 185 -3.85 -7.11 -3.87
CA TYR A 185 -4.78 -7.30 -2.75
C TYR A 185 -5.30 -8.75 -2.71
N THR A 186 -4.83 -9.53 -1.73
CA THR A 186 -5.18 -10.95 -1.60
C THR A 186 -4.94 -11.48 -0.17
N ASP A 187 -5.76 -12.43 0.25
CA ASP A 187 -5.56 -13.22 1.47
C ASP A 187 -4.87 -14.57 1.20
N GLN A 188 -4.69 -14.93 -0.07
CA GLN A 188 -4.07 -16.19 -0.51
C GLN A 188 -2.54 -16.08 -0.48
N THR A 189 -1.98 -16.11 0.72
CA THR A 189 -0.54 -15.92 0.99
C THR A 189 0.02 -17.06 1.87
N ASN A 190 1.35 -17.24 1.88
CA ASN A 190 2.02 -18.24 2.71
C ASN A 190 2.20 -17.76 4.15
N SER A 191 2.56 -16.48 4.31
CA SER A 191 2.67 -15.80 5.60
C SER A 191 1.38 -15.06 5.95
N SER A 192 1.31 -14.36 7.09
CA SER A 192 0.09 -13.62 7.45
C SER A 192 -0.19 -12.49 6.45
N PRO A 193 -1.34 -12.44 5.75
CA PRO A 193 -1.63 -11.38 4.77
C PRO A 193 -1.73 -9.98 5.41
N HIS A 194 -1.81 -9.92 6.75
CA HIS A 194 -1.87 -8.69 7.53
C HIS A 194 -0.47 -8.12 7.87
N SER A 195 0.62 -8.79 7.52
CA SER A 195 1.97 -8.36 7.89
C SER A 195 2.63 -7.53 6.80
N ALA A 196 3.48 -6.57 7.19
CA ALA A 196 4.33 -5.83 6.26
C ALA A 196 5.31 -6.75 5.50
N TYR A 197 5.72 -7.87 6.12
CA TYR A 197 6.56 -8.89 5.49
C TYR A 197 5.89 -9.50 4.27
N THR A 198 4.62 -9.89 4.38
CA THR A 198 3.93 -10.59 3.28
C THR A 198 3.72 -9.66 2.08
N VAL A 199 3.32 -8.41 2.33
CA VAL A 199 3.21 -7.38 1.28
C VAL A 199 4.55 -7.17 0.57
N LEU A 200 5.65 -7.14 1.31
CA LEU A 200 6.97 -6.90 0.74
C LEU A 200 7.59 -8.11 0.04
N ALA A 201 7.54 -9.28 0.67
CA ALA A 201 8.25 -10.48 0.25
C ALA A 201 7.43 -11.36 -0.71
N GLU A 202 6.12 -11.43 -0.48
CA GLU A 202 5.20 -12.26 -1.26
C GLU A 202 4.39 -11.43 -2.26
N GLN A 203 4.53 -10.10 -2.25
CA GLN A 203 3.80 -9.17 -3.14
C GLN A 203 2.27 -9.35 -3.04
N GLY A 204 1.80 -9.75 -1.86
CA GLY A 204 0.39 -9.98 -1.59
C GLY A 204 0.04 -9.63 -0.15
N GLY A 205 -1.17 -9.14 0.07
CA GLY A 205 -1.67 -8.90 1.41
C GLY A 205 -3.00 -8.17 1.45
N VAL A 206 -3.42 -7.82 2.65
CA VAL A 206 -4.64 -7.04 2.92
C VAL A 206 -4.31 -5.71 3.59
N CYS A 207 -5.34 -4.90 3.85
CA CYS A 207 -5.22 -3.50 4.27
C CYS A 207 -4.21 -3.24 5.39
N GLN A 208 -4.19 -4.09 6.42
CA GLN A 208 -3.25 -3.98 7.53
C GLN A 208 -1.78 -4.12 7.10
N GLY A 209 -1.47 -5.08 6.21
CA GLY A 209 -0.12 -5.27 5.69
C GLY A 209 0.35 -4.05 4.86
N TYR A 210 -0.54 -3.53 4.01
CA TYR A 210 -0.29 -2.34 3.20
C TYR A 210 0.02 -1.13 4.08
N ALA A 211 -0.86 -0.85 5.05
CA ALA A 211 -0.72 0.28 5.98
C ALA A 211 0.55 0.17 6.84
N LEU A 212 0.93 -1.03 7.25
CA LEU A 212 2.13 -1.26 8.05
C LEU A 212 3.42 -1.10 7.23
N LEU A 213 3.45 -1.59 5.99
CA LEU A 213 4.60 -1.38 5.10
C LEU A 213 4.76 0.10 4.77
N ALA A 214 3.68 0.78 4.38
CA ALA A 214 3.68 2.23 4.12
C ALA A 214 4.18 3.01 5.34
N HIS A 215 3.69 2.67 6.54
CA HIS A 215 4.15 3.27 7.78
C HIS A 215 5.67 3.14 7.98
N SER A 216 6.22 1.93 7.85
CA SER A 216 7.66 1.68 8.00
C SER A 216 8.48 2.48 6.98
N MET A 217 8.04 2.48 5.72
CA MET A 217 8.74 3.19 4.65
C MET A 217 8.76 4.71 4.87
N LEU A 218 7.62 5.28 5.26
CA LEU A 218 7.45 6.72 5.47
C LEU A 218 8.19 7.24 6.70
N GLN A 219 8.15 6.51 7.81
CA GLN A 219 8.90 6.91 9.01
C GLN A 219 10.42 6.95 8.74
N LYS A 220 10.96 5.99 7.97
CA LYS A 220 12.38 6.00 7.58
C LYS A 220 12.75 7.14 6.63
N LEU A 221 11.78 7.65 5.89
CA LEU A 221 11.90 8.86 5.06
C LEU A 221 11.80 10.16 5.87
N GLY A 222 11.60 10.06 7.20
CA GLY A 222 11.44 11.19 8.11
C GLY A 222 10.05 11.80 8.08
N ILE A 223 9.05 11.09 7.53
CA ILE A 223 7.66 11.54 7.50
C ILE A 223 6.97 11.03 8.77
N GLU A 224 6.52 11.97 9.61
CA GLU A 224 5.72 11.63 10.78
C GLU A 224 4.42 10.96 10.31
N THR A 225 4.26 9.70 10.70
CA THR A 225 3.19 8.82 10.21
C THR A 225 2.49 8.18 11.41
N LYS A 226 1.18 7.95 11.29
CA LYS A 226 0.36 7.23 12.25
C LYS A 226 -0.36 6.07 11.57
N TYR A 227 -0.42 4.93 12.23
CA TYR A 227 -1.26 3.80 11.85
C TYR A 227 -2.67 3.99 12.41
N ILE A 228 -3.69 3.89 11.56
CA ILE A 228 -5.10 4.02 11.95
C ILE A 228 -5.80 2.69 11.76
N VAL A 229 -6.65 2.36 12.73
CA VAL A 229 -7.69 1.34 12.59
C VAL A 229 -9.07 1.96 12.59
N GLY A 230 -9.96 1.42 11.77
CA GLY A 230 -11.33 1.87 11.64
C GLY A 230 -12.16 0.86 10.88
N TYR A 231 -13.18 1.35 10.16
CA TYR A 231 -14.09 0.53 9.40
C TYR A 231 -14.43 1.14 8.04
N VAL A 232 -14.61 0.28 7.06
CA VAL A 232 -15.35 0.56 5.83
C VAL A 232 -16.65 -0.22 5.90
N GLY A 233 -17.78 0.48 5.97
CA GLY A 233 -19.06 -0.18 6.24
C GLY A 233 -19.04 -0.93 7.57
N GLN A 234 -19.00 -2.26 7.54
CA GLN A 234 -18.90 -3.13 8.74
C GLN A 234 -17.57 -3.88 8.83
N GLU A 235 -16.70 -3.75 7.82
CA GLU A 235 -15.43 -4.46 7.76
C GLU A 235 -14.34 -3.63 8.42
N GLY A 236 -13.54 -4.27 9.27
CA GLY A 236 -12.37 -3.63 9.87
C GLY A 236 -11.37 -3.26 8.80
N HIS A 237 -10.84 -2.04 8.86
CA HIS A 237 -9.90 -1.51 7.88
C HIS A 237 -8.75 -0.78 8.56
N ALA A 238 -7.63 -0.69 7.86
CA ALA A 238 -6.43 -0.02 8.35
C ALA A 238 -5.76 0.79 7.23
N TRP A 239 -5.29 1.97 7.60
CA TRP A 239 -4.63 2.93 6.70
C TRP A 239 -3.69 3.85 7.50
N ASN A 240 -3.14 4.89 6.88
CA ASN A 240 -2.20 5.81 7.54
C ASN A 240 -2.68 7.26 7.60
N LEU A 241 -2.21 7.99 8.61
CA LEU A 241 -2.14 9.45 8.63
C LEU A 241 -0.68 9.87 8.43
N VAL A 242 -0.42 10.85 7.56
CA VAL A 242 0.91 11.37 7.28
C VAL A 242 0.96 12.88 7.46
N LYS A 243 2.06 13.40 8.00
CA LYS A 243 2.21 14.83 8.28
C LYS A 243 3.14 15.51 7.29
N LEU A 244 2.61 16.44 6.50
CA LEU A 244 3.36 17.22 5.51
C LEU A 244 3.14 18.71 5.77
N GLY A 245 4.23 19.48 5.87
CA GLY A 245 4.12 20.93 6.12
C GLY A 245 3.36 21.29 7.40
N GLY A 246 3.41 20.43 8.42
CA GLY A 246 2.70 20.61 9.69
C GLY A 246 1.19 20.29 9.64
N GLN A 247 0.68 19.81 8.51
CA GLN A 247 -0.71 19.38 8.34
C GLN A 247 -0.78 17.86 8.20
N TRP A 248 -1.82 17.25 8.78
CA TRP A 248 -2.09 15.82 8.65
C TRP A 248 -2.97 15.54 7.45
N TYR A 249 -2.76 14.39 6.82
CA TYR A 249 -3.51 13.88 5.68
C TYR A 249 -3.67 12.37 5.80
N HIS A 250 -4.81 11.84 5.39
CA HIS A 250 -5.02 10.40 5.25
C HIS A 250 -4.31 9.89 3.99
N LEU A 251 -3.74 8.70 4.11
CA LEU A 251 -3.16 7.92 3.01
C LEU A 251 -3.66 6.48 3.14
N ASP A 252 -4.45 6.05 2.16
CA ASP A 252 -4.87 4.66 2.04
C ASP A 252 -4.27 4.05 0.78
N THR A 253 -3.15 3.36 0.95
CA THR A 253 -2.46 2.65 -0.13
C THR A 253 -3.29 1.49 -0.67
N THR A 254 -4.19 0.91 0.13
CA THR A 254 -5.06 -0.20 -0.29
C THR A 254 -6.13 0.26 -1.25
N TRP A 255 -6.76 1.41 -0.99
CA TRP A 255 -7.79 1.96 -1.90
C TRP A 255 -7.21 2.72 -3.09
N ASN A 256 -5.90 3.01 -3.04
CA ASN A 256 -5.13 3.44 -4.20
C ASN A 256 -4.67 2.26 -5.09
N ASP A 257 -4.85 1.01 -4.64
CA ASP A 257 -4.57 -0.20 -5.41
C ASP A 257 -5.79 -0.62 -6.26
N PRO A 258 -5.70 -0.57 -7.61
CA PRO A 258 -6.82 -0.91 -8.47
C PRO A 258 -7.17 -2.40 -8.46
N VAL A 259 -8.40 -2.74 -8.07
CA VAL A 259 -8.96 -4.10 -8.19
C VAL A 259 -9.86 -4.23 -9.44
N PRO A 260 -9.78 -5.34 -10.23
CA PRO A 260 -8.84 -6.45 -10.10
C PRO A 260 -7.39 -5.99 -10.32
N ASP A 261 -6.46 -6.62 -9.58
CA ASP A 261 -5.04 -6.25 -9.61
C ASP A 261 -4.50 -6.19 -11.03
N ARG A 262 -3.77 -5.12 -11.28
CA ARG A 262 -3.16 -4.79 -12.57
C ARG A 262 -1.78 -4.27 -12.29
N LYS A 263 -0.78 -5.06 -12.65
CA LYS A 263 0.62 -4.72 -12.48
C LYS A 263 0.94 -3.30 -12.96
N GLY A 264 1.47 -2.49 -12.05
CA GLY A 264 1.87 -1.10 -12.32
C GLY A 264 0.72 -0.09 -12.44
N ALA A 265 -0.54 -0.51 -12.29
CA ALA A 265 -1.67 0.41 -12.27
C ALA A 265 -1.77 1.07 -10.89
N ILE A 266 -1.91 2.40 -10.88
CA ILE A 266 -1.93 3.20 -9.65
C ILE A 266 -3.13 4.13 -9.67
N ARG A 267 -3.74 4.38 -8.51
CA ARG A 267 -4.73 5.43 -8.26
C ARG A 267 -4.27 6.36 -7.14
N TYR A 268 -4.89 7.54 -7.09
CA TYR A 268 -4.61 8.53 -6.04
C TYR A 268 -5.87 9.09 -5.35
N GLN A 269 -7.00 8.38 -5.46
CA GLN A 269 -8.27 8.82 -4.88
C GLN A 269 -8.22 8.97 -3.36
N TYR A 270 -7.39 8.16 -2.68
CA TYR A 270 -7.16 8.19 -1.23
C TYR A 270 -5.73 8.61 -0.88
N PHE A 271 -5.08 9.36 -1.78
CA PHE A 271 -3.75 9.93 -1.57
C PHE A 271 -3.85 11.34 -0.97
N LEU A 272 -3.39 11.49 0.28
CA LEU A 272 -3.32 12.77 0.99
C LEU A 272 -4.69 13.48 1.13
N VAL A 273 -5.73 12.73 1.51
CA VAL A 273 -7.10 13.25 1.68
C VAL A 273 -7.34 13.86 3.06
N ASP A 274 -8.32 14.75 3.18
CA ASP A 274 -8.78 15.33 4.46
C ASP A 274 -9.84 14.45 5.13
N ASP A 275 -10.07 14.66 6.44
CA ASP A 275 -11.05 13.95 7.27
C ASP A 275 -12.42 13.88 6.59
N ARG A 276 -12.87 14.98 5.96
CA ARG A 276 -14.20 15.05 5.31
C ARG A 276 -14.29 14.17 4.07
N THR A 277 -13.19 14.01 3.34
CA THR A 277 -13.15 13.14 2.17
C THR A 277 -13.10 11.68 2.63
N MET A 278 -12.27 11.38 3.63
CA MET A 278 -12.15 10.04 4.20
C MET A 278 -13.45 9.56 4.85
N ALA A 279 -14.15 10.43 5.58
CA ALA A 279 -15.38 10.09 6.29
C ALA A 279 -16.60 9.80 5.39
N LYS A 280 -16.46 9.85 4.06
CA LYS A 280 -17.54 9.50 3.13
C LYS A 280 -17.83 8.00 3.11
N ASP A 281 -16.79 7.20 3.33
CA ASP A 281 -16.83 5.74 3.23
C ASP A 281 -16.02 5.03 4.35
N HIS A 282 -15.11 5.74 5.01
CA HIS A 282 -14.41 5.27 6.19
C HIS A 282 -14.99 5.84 7.49
N SER A 283 -14.82 5.10 8.58
CA SER A 283 -15.12 5.56 9.93
C SER A 283 -14.01 5.16 10.91
N TRP A 284 -13.70 6.04 11.86
CA TRP A 284 -12.71 5.83 12.92
C TRP A 284 -13.12 6.64 14.15
N ILE A 285 -12.51 6.35 15.30
CA ILE A 285 -12.67 7.17 16.52
C ILE A 285 -11.78 8.40 16.36
N ALA A 286 -12.37 9.52 15.93
CA ALA A 286 -11.62 10.71 15.54
C ALA A 286 -10.82 11.33 16.70
N GLU A 287 -11.24 11.13 17.94
CA GLU A 287 -10.59 11.62 19.15
C GLU A 287 -9.22 10.97 19.39
N ASP A 288 -8.99 9.77 18.85
CA ASP A 288 -7.75 9.01 19.04
C ASP A 288 -6.62 9.51 18.12
N TYR A 289 -6.92 10.34 17.12
CA TYR A 289 -5.98 10.72 16.07
C TYR A 289 -5.92 12.24 15.80
N PRO A 290 -4.80 12.76 15.27
CA PRO A 290 -4.71 14.13 14.80
C PRO A 290 -5.69 14.43 13.65
N LYS A 291 -6.26 15.64 13.63
CA LYS A 291 -7.22 16.06 12.60
C LYS A 291 -6.52 16.39 11.27
N ALA A 292 -7.02 15.84 10.17
CA ALA A 292 -6.62 16.19 8.82
C ALA A 292 -7.65 17.13 8.17
N THR A 293 -7.37 18.44 8.13
CA THR A 293 -8.34 19.44 7.61
C THR A 293 -7.88 20.13 6.32
N SER A 294 -6.62 19.96 5.93
CA SER A 294 -6.04 20.61 4.77
C SER A 294 -6.46 19.90 3.48
N THR A 295 -6.83 20.67 2.46
CA THR A 295 -7.16 20.18 1.12
C THR A 295 -6.07 20.50 0.09
N LEU A 296 -4.85 20.82 0.54
CA LEU A 296 -3.77 21.28 -0.33
C LEU A 296 -3.50 20.34 -1.52
N TYR A 297 -3.59 19.03 -1.28
CA TYR A 297 -3.27 17.99 -2.26
C TYR A 297 -4.48 17.43 -3.00
N SER A 298 -5.66 18.08 -2.90
CA SER A 298 -6.89 17.54 -3.49
C SER A 298 -6.88 17.38 -5.01
N TYR A 299 -5.92 17.99 -5.69
CA TYR A 299 -5.70 17.83 -7.13
C TYR A 299 -5.22 16.42 -7.53
N TYR A 300 -4.81 15.57 -6.57
CA TYR A 300 -4.52 14.16 -6.81
C TYR A 300 -5.77 13.28 -6.89
N HIS A 301 -6.87 13.67 -6.23
CA HIS A 301 -7.99 12.76 -5.97
C HIS A 301 -8.75 12.36 -7.24
N ASP A 302 -8.59 13.11 -8.33
CA ASP A 302 -9.22 12.83 -9.62
C ASP A 302 -8.37 11.93 -10.53
N ILE A 303 -7.18 11.51 -10.09
CA ILE A 303 -6.19 10.81 -10.91
C ILE A 303 -6.45 9.30 -10.89
N ASP A 304 -6.75 8.75 -12.07
CA ASP A 304 -6.84 7.31 -12.34
C ASP A 304 -5.92 6.91 -13.50
N PHE A 305 -5.23 5.78 -13.34
CA PHE A 305 -4.24 5.22 -14.29
C PHE A 305 -3.25 6.26 -14.86
N PRO A 306 -2.41 6.90 -14.02
CA PRO A 306 -1.47 7.92 -14.47
C PRO A 306 -0.23 7.32 -15.14
N ALA A 307 0.23 7.98 -16.20
CA ALA A 307 1.56 7.80 -16.76
C ALA A 307 2.44 9.01 -16.41
N GLN A 308 3.61 8.77 -15.83
CA GLN A 308 4.56 9.83 -15.54
C GLN A 308 5.46 10.14 -16.75
N VAL A 309 5.62 11.43 -17.04
CA VAL A 309 6.60 11.97 -18.01
C VAL A 309 7.31 13.13 -17.34
N ASP A 310 8.59 12.93 -17.01
CA ASP A 310 9.36 13.90 -16.20
C ASP A 310 8.59 14.30 -14.92
N ASP A 311 8.31 15.61 -14.76
CA ASP A 311 7.58 16.19 -13.63
C ASP A 311 6.06 16.30 -13.86
N GLN A 312 5.53 15.53 -14.81
CA GLN A 312 4.12 15.55 -15.19
C GLN A 312 3.46 14.18 -15.06
N LEU A 313 2.20 14.17 -14.61
CA LEU A 313 1.35 12.97 -14.65
C LEU A 313 0.26 13.16 -15.69
N TYR A 314 0.16 12.24 -16.65
CA TYR A 314 -0.91 12.17 -17.63
C TYR A 314 -1.91 11.12 -17.19
N PHE A 315 -3.17 11.49 -17.01
CA PHE A 315 -4.12 10.65 -16.29
C PHE A 315 -5.55 10.74 -16.82
N SER A 316 -6.33 9.72 -16.48
CA SER A 316 -7.78 9.72 -16.66
C SER A 316 -8.44 10.48 -15.53
N ASN A 317 -9.10 11.60 -15.84
CA ASN A 317 -9.75 12.44 -14.84
C ASN A 317 -11.17 11.93 -14.54
N ILE A 318 -11.36 11.29 -13.39
CA ILE A 318 -12.64 10.66 -13.02
C ILE A 318 -13.79 11.67 -12.84
N SER A 319 -13.48 12.91 -12.48
CA SER A 319 -14.45 13.99 -12.30
C SER A 319 -14.90 14.65 -13.61
N ASP A 320 -14.16 14.47 -14.72
CA ASP A 320 -14.50 14.98 -16.05
C ASP A 320 -14.66 13.84 -17.07
N ASP A 321 -15.46 12.83 -16.70
CA ASP A 321 -15.82 11.68 -17.55
C ASP A 321 -14.60 10.95 -18.14
N ASN A 322 -13.55 10.75 -17.32
CA ASN A 322 -12.34 10.02 -17.68
C ASN A 322 -11.57 10.64 -18.86
N LYS A 323 -11.68 11.96 -19.08
CA LYS A 323 -10.90 12.65 -20.11
C LYS A 323 -9.42 12.70 -19.74
N LEU A 324 -8.54 12.77 -20.75
CA LEU A 324 -7.10 12.88 -20.51
C LEU A 324 -6.72 14.28 -20.00
N TYR A 325 -6.11 14.31 -18.83
CA TYR A 325 -5.51 15.49 -18.23
C TYR A 325 -4.02 15.30 -18.00
N VAL A 326 -3.32 16.41 -17.80
CA VAL A 326 -1.95 16.45 -17.30
C VAL A 326 -1.91 17.26 -16.01
N LEU A 327 -1.19 16.76 -15.01
CA LEU A 327 -0.84 17.46 -13.76
C LEU A 327 0.63 17.86 -13.83
N ASP A 328 0.93 19.14 -13.58
CA ASP A 328 2.28 19.60 -13.25
C ASP A 328 2.52 19.37 -11.75
N MET A 329 3.42 18.45 -11.42
CA MET A 329 3.63 18.02 -10.04
C MET A 329 4.31 19.08 -9.17
N LYS A 330 4.99 20.06 -9.77
CA LYS A 330 5.64 21.16 -9.06
C LYS A 330 4.65 22.23 -8.63
N THR A 331 3.61 22.45 -9.42
CA THR A 331 2.65 23.55 -9.22
C THR A 331 1.28 23.08 -8.76
N GLY A 332 0.97 21.79 -8.86
CA GLY A 332 -0.36 21.25 -8.57
C GLY A 332 -1.41 21.60 -9.63
N LYS A 333 -1.00 22.20 -10.75
CA LYS A 333 -1.92 22.67 -11.80
C LYS A 333 -2.25 21.56 -12.77
N THR A 334 -3.54 21.41 -13.08
CA THR A 334 -4.02 20.46 -14.08
C THR A 334 -4.46 21.17 -15.36
N LYS A 335 -4.33 20.48 -16.49
CA LYS A 335 -4.80 20.94 -17.80
C LYS A 335 -5.34 19.76 -18.61
N ARG A 336 -6.46 19.95 -19.30
CA ARG A 336 -6.99 18.96 -20.23
C ARG A 336 -6.10 18.83 -21.46
N VAL A 337 -5.80 17.60 -21.87
CA VAL A 337 -4.99 17.28 -23.06
C VAL A 337 -5.89 16.99 -24.26
N THR A 338 -6.92 16.16 -24.09
CA THR A 338 -7.93 15.86 -25.13
C THR A 338 -9.33 15.71 -24.52
N ASN A 339 -10.37 15.77 -25.36
CA ASN A 339 -11.74 15.46 -24.96
C ASN A 339 -12.07 13.95 -25.07
N SER A 340 -11.12 13.13 -25.53
CA SER A 340 -11.26 11.67 -25.52
C SER A 340 -11.25 11.13 -24.10
N ARG A 341 -12.14 10.16 -23.86
CA ARG A 341 -12.21 9.37 -22.62
C ARG A 341 -11.12 8.30 -22.69
N VAL A 342 -10.22 8.28 -21.71
CA VAL A 342 -9.01 7.45 -21.70
C VAL A 342 -9.00 6.52 -20.50
N GLN A 343 -8.42 5.33 -20.67
CA GLN A 343 -7.99 4.47 -19.57
C GLN A 343 -6.68 3.79 -19.97
N TYR A 344 -5.98 3.22 -18.98
CA TYR A 344 -4.72 2.49 -19.19
C TYR A 344 -3.66 3.36 -19.89
N VAL A 345 -3.47 4.59 -19.40
CA VAL A 345 -2.52 5.51 -20.02
C VAL A 345 -1.10 5.03 -19.74
N VAL A 346 -0.29 4.89 -20.78
CA VAL A 346 1.13 4.57 -20.67
C VAL A 346 1.94 5.51 -21.56
N TYR A 347 3.17 5.81 -21.17
CA TYR A 347 4.08 6.64 -21.95
C TYR A 347 5.26 5.81 -22.47
N ALA A 348 5.56 5.94 -23.76
CA ALA A 348 6.74 5.39 -24.39
C ALA A 348 7.08 6.22 -25.64
N ASP A 349 8.32 6.12 -26.16
CA ASP A 349 8.75 6.66 -27.47
C ASP A 349 8.28 8.10 -27.83
N GLY A 350 8.03 8.96 -26.83
CA GLY A 350 7.52 10.32 -27.03
C GLY A 350 6.00 10.43 -27.23
N TRP A 351 5.25 9.35 -27.04
CA TRP A 351 3.81 9.23 -27.18
C TRP A 351 3.15 8.71 -25.90
N LEU A 352 1.92 9.17 -25.67
CA LEU A 352 1.00 8.55 -24.73
C LEU A 352 0.13 7.56 -25.50
N TYR A 353 0.02 6.33 -24.99
CA TYR A 353 -0.85 5.29 -25.49
C TYR A 353 -1.96 5.03 -24.48
N TYR A 354 -3.18 4.80 -24.96
CA TYR A 354 -4.34 4.58 -24.09
C TYR A 354 -5.46 3.86 -24.85
N SER A 355 -6.39 3.29 -24.09
CA SER A 355 -7.67 2.83 -24.61
C SER A 355 -8.65 4.01 -24.74
N ASN A 356 -9.07 4.32 -25.97
CA ASN A 356 -9.97 5.44 -26.24
C ASN A 356 -11.45 5.02 -26.15
N TYR A 357 -12.05 5.21 -24.98
CA TYR A 357 -13.45 4.87 -24.70
C TYR A 357 -14.46 5.79 -25.38
N SER A 358 -14.05 6.93 -25.95
CA SER A 358 -14.90 7.72 -26.85
C SER A 358 -15.09 7.07 -28.22
N ARG A 359 -14.27 6.06 -28.55
CA ARG A 359 -14.27 5.40 -29.85
C ARG A 359 -14.32 3.87 -29.75
N GLY A 360 -14.89 3.30 -28.68
CA GLY A 360 -14.99 1.84 -28.53
C GLY A 360 -13.73 1.17 -27.95
N ALA A 361 -13.01 1.90 -27.08
CA ALA A 361 -11.79 1.47 -26.40
C ALA A 361 -10.64 1.09 -27.34
N TYR A 362 -10.55 1.76 -28.50
CA TYR A 362 -9.48 1.54 -29.47
C TYR A 362 -8.13 1.99 -28.92
N LEU A 363 -7.07 1.20 -29.18
CA LEU A 363 -5.70 1.61 -28.91
C LEU A 363 -5.40 2.88 -29.70
N THR A 364 -5.12 3.95 -28.99
CA THR A 364 -4.89 5.28 -29.55
C THR A 364 -3.59 5.83 -28.99
N LYS A 365 -2.87 6.60 -29.82
CA LYS A 365 -1.74 7.39 -29.34
C LYS A 365 -1.96 8.88 -29.54
N ILE A 366 -1.38 9.69 -28.66
CA ILE A 366 -1.37 11.16 -28.71
C ILE A 366 -0.03 11.68 -28.22
N ARG A 367 0.41 12.84 -28.71
CA ARG A 367 1.59 13.50 -28.13
C ARG A 367 1.25 14.12 -26.77
N PRO A 368 2.23 14.26 -25.86
CA PRO A 368 2.04 14.91 -24.57
C PRO A 368 1.46 16.34 -24.64
N ASP A 369 1.60 17.04 -25.77
CA ASP A 369 1.02 18.37 -26.02
C ASP A 369 -0.44 18.35 -26.52
N GLY A 370 -1.01 17.16 -26.74
CA GLY A 370 -2.37 16.94 -27.25
C GLY A 370 -2.47 16.87 -28.78
N SER A 371 -1.37 16.99 -29.51
CA SER A 371 -1.37 16.89 -30.97
C SER A 371 -1.23 15.45 -31.48
N GLY A 372 -1.61 15.22 -32.74
CA GLY A 372 -1.38 13.95 -33.40
C GLY A 372 -2.18 12.75 -32.88
N GLU A 373 -3.33 12.99 -32.23
CA GLU A 373 -4.22 11.92 -31.76
C GLU A 373 -4.68 11.02 -32.92
N GLN A 374 -4.33 9.73 -32.87
CA GLN A 374 -4.69 8.78 -33.91
C GLN A 374 -4.86 7.35 -33.37
N PRO A 375 -5.87 6.59 -33.86
CA PRO A 375 -6.02 5.17 -33.52
C PRO A 375 -4.93 4.34 -34.20
N LEU A 376 -4.42 3.33 -33.50
CA LEU A 376 -3.44 2.35 -33.99
C LEU A 376 -4.09 1.00 -34.29
N ASN A 377 -5.10 0.62 -33.50
CA ASN A 377 -5.97 -0.51 -33.75
C ASN A 377 -7.44 -0.07 -33.61
N ARG A 378 -8.38 -0.92 -34.03
CA ARG A 378 -9.83 -0.68 -33.88
C ARG A 378 -10.52 -1.84 -33.15
N GLU A 379 -9.75 -2.55 -32.35
CA GLU A 379 -10.24 -3.58 -31.44
C GLU A 379 -10.38 -2.98 -30.04
N GLU A 380 -11.37 -3.46 -29.29
CA GLU A 380 -11.49 -3.12 -27.88
C GLU A 380 -10.20 -3.54 -27.16
N THR A 381 -9.51 -2.59 -26.54
CA THR A 381 -8.20 -2.78 -25.94
C THR A 381 -8.20 -2.40 -24.46
N LYS A 382 -7.52 -3.18 -23.62
CA LYS A 382 -7.39 -2.97 -22.16
C LYS A 382 -5.98 -3.33 -21.69
N ASP A 383 -5.68 -3.01 -20.43
CA ASP A 383 -4.50 -3.48 -19.70
C ASP A 383 -3.17 -3.19 -20.45
N LEU A 384 -3.01 -1.94 -20.88
CA LEU A 384 -1.77 -1.50 -21.54
C LEU A 384 -0.62 -1.45 -20.55
N PHE A 385 0.54 -1.95 -20.95
CA PHE A 385 1.81 -1.79 -20.23
C PHE A 385 3.00 -1.82 -21.19
N VAL A 386 4.13 -1.25 -20.79
CA VAL A 386 5.35 -1.18 -21.61
C VAL A 386 6.42 -2.05 -20.98
N LYS A 387 7.03 -2.94 -21.78
CA LYS A 387 8.15 -3.77 -21.34
C LYS A 387 9.07 -4.12 -22.50
N ASP A 388 10.38 -4.10 -22.26
CA ASP A 388 11.42 -4.53 -23.21
C ASP A 388 11.31 -3.91 -24.61
N GLY A 389 10.89 -2.64 -24.70
CA GLY A 389 10.71 -1.92 -25.97
C GLY A 389 9.41 -2.27 -26.72
N TYR A 390 8.47 -2.95 -26.07
CA TYR A 390 7.17 -3.29 -26.61
C TYR A 390 6.05 -2.68 -25.77
N LEU A 391 5.00 -2.23 -26.45
CA LEU A 391 3.69 -1.96 -25.85
C LEU A 391 2.87 -3.24 -25.89
N TYR A 392 2.53 -3.74 -24.71
CA TYR A 392 1.61 -4.85 -24.52
C TYR A 392 0.21 -4.33 -24.23
N PHE A 393 -0.79 -5.09 -24.68
CA PHE A 393 -2.20 -4.77 -24.46
C PHE A 393 -3.08 -5.99 -24.69
N THR A 394 -4.24 -6.03 -24.04
CA THR A 394 -5.19 -7.14 -24.14
C THR A 394 -6.35 -6.75 -25.04
N THR A 395 -6.68 -7.59 -26.02
CA THR A 395 -7.98 -7.53 -26.73
C THR A 395 -8.82 -8.76 -26.36
N ASN A 396 -8.95 -9.74 -27.27
CA ASN A 396 -9.43 -11.09 -26.94
C ASN A 396 -8.30 -11.99 -26.38
N GLU A 397 -7.05 -11.59 -26.60
CA GLU A 397 -5.82 -12.22 -26.13
C GLU A 397 -4.76 -11.14 -25.89
N LEU A 398 -3.65 -11.50 -25.22
CA LEU A 398 -2.53 -10.58 -25.05
C LEU A 398 -1.83 -10.35 -26.39
N LYS A 399 -1.62 -9.08 -26.74
CA LYS A 399 -0.92 -8.64 -27.94
C LYS A 399 0.23 -7.72 -27.57
N LYS A 400 1.17 -7.54 -28.49
CA LYS A 400 2.28 -6.59 -28.37
C LYS A 400 2.54 -5.86 -29.68
N MET A 401 3.13 -4.69 -29.58
CA MET A 401 3.55 -3.84 -30.68
C MET A 401 4.92 -3.25 -30.36
N ALA A 402 5.86 -3.27 -31.30
CA ALA A 402 7.16 -2.61 -31.13
C ALA A 402 6.98 -1.08 -31.03
N LEU A 403 7.74 -0.46 -30.13
CA LEU A 403 7.75 0.99 -29.88
C LEU A 403 8.88 1.70 -30.64
#